data_AF-A0A970BIH6-F1
#
_entry.id   AF-A0A970BIH6-F1
#
_cell.length_a   1.000
_cell.length_b   1.000
_cell.length_c   1.000
_cell.angle_alpha   90.00
_cell.angle_beta   90.00
_cell.angle_gamma   90.00
#
_symmetry.space_group_name_H-M   'P 1'
#
loop_
_entity.id
_entity.type
_entity.pdbx_description
1 polymer ?
#
loop_
_entity_poly.entity_id
_entity_poly.type
_entity_poly.pdbx_seq_one_letter_code
_entity_poly.pdbx_strand_id
1 'polypeptide(L)' 'LDDKAPIWEKRLPKDLEMQEQIIRSYLQKHNNNRTKAAKELGISRSSLYRKIERFSI' A
#
# COMPACT_ATOMS: atom_id res chain seq x y z
N LEU A 1 -11.93 -13.33 6.13
CA LEU A 1 -12.64 -13.01 4.88
C LEU A 1 -12.92 -11.52 4.94
N ASP A 2 -11.90 -10.70 4.67
CA ASP A 2 -12.03 -9.23 4.74
C ASP A 2 -12.00 -8.70 3.30
N ASP A 3 -13.06 -9.04 2.58
CA ASP A 3 -13.43 -8.47 1.29
C ASP A 3 -14.06 -7.08 1.53
N LYS A 4 -13.24 -6.12 1.93
CA LYS A 4 -13.52 -4.71 1.67
C LYS A 4 -12.36 -4.15 0.87
N ALA A 5 -12.67 -3.79 -0.37
CA ALA A 5 -11.74 -3.05 -1.22
C ALA A 5 -11.13 -1.92 -0.37
N PRO A 6 -9.80 -1.93 -0.19
CA PRO A 6 -9.15 -1.11 0.81
C PRO A 6 -9.29 0.37 0.41
N ILE A 7 -9.40 1.27 1.38
CA ILE A 7 -9.87 2.66 1.17
C ILE A 7 -9.05 3.41 0.10
N TRP A 8 -7.76 3.09 -0.02
CA TRP A 8 -6.85 3.61 -1.03
C TRP A 8 -7.16 3.18 -2.47
N GLU A 9 -7.83 2.05 -2.74
CA GLU A 9 -8.22 1.68 -4.13
C GLU A 9 -9.31 2.59 -4.70
N LYS A 10 -10.09 3.25 -3.84
CA LYS A 10 -11.07 4.26 -4.26
C LYS A 10 -10.45 5.65 -4.45
N ARG A 11 -9.30 5.92 -3.83
CA ARG A 11 -8.67 7.25 -3.78
C ARG A 11 -7.38 7.36 -4.60
N LEU A 12 -6.70 6.25 -4.88
CA LEU A 12 -5.48 6.26 -5.67
C LEU A 12 -5.77 6.18 -7.17
N PRO A 13 -4.88 6.77 -7.97
CA PRO A 13 -4.92 6.63 -9.41
C PRO A 13 -4.77 5.16 -9.80
N LYS A 14 -5.47 4.77 -10.88
CA LYS A 14 -5.39 3.41 -11.44
C LYS A 14 -4.00 3.11 -12.02
N ASP A 15 -3.21 4.14 -12.26
CA ASP A 15 -1.86 4.04 -12.76
C ASP A 15 -0.96 3.26 -11.77
N LEU A 16 -0.22 2.27 -12.30
CA LEU A 16 0.59 1.37 -11.49
C LEU A 16 1.86 2.04 -10.98
N GLU A 17 2.47 2.92 -11.78
CA GLU A 17 3.68 3.63 -11.40
C GLU A 17 3.39 4.59 -10.24
N MET A 18 2.25 5.29 -10.32
CA MET A 18 1.85 6.20 -9.25
C MET A 18 1.47 5.44 -7.96
N GLN A 19 0.87 4.26 -8.07
CA GLN A 19 0.63 3.40 -6.89
C GLN A 19 1.94 2.92 -6.26
N GLU A 20 2.93 2.53 -7.07
CA GLU A 20 4.25 2.15 -6.59
C GLU A 20 4.92 3.30 -5.83
N GLN A 21 4.95 4.49 -6.42
CA GLN A 21 5.55 5.69 -5.81
C GLN A 21 4.90 6.02 -4.47
N ILE A 22 3.58 5.90 -4.36
CA ILE A 22 2.87 6.17 -3.10
C ILE A 22 3.23 5.14 -2.04
N ILE A 23 3.26 3.85 -2.39
CA ILE A 23 3.66 2.80 -1.45
C ILE A 23 5.11 3.01 -1.00
N ARG A 24 6.02 3.32 -1.92
CA ARG A 24 7.43 3.63 -1.61
C ARG A 24 7.55 4.86 -0.71
N SER A 25 6.81 5.92 -0.98
CA SER A 25 6.81 7.14 -0.17
C SER A 25 6.35 6.87 1.26
N TYR A 26 5.27 6.10 1.44
CA TYR A 26 4.79 5.71 2.77
C TYR A 26 5.78 4.77 3.48
N LEU A 27 6.38 3.82 2.77
CA LEU A 27 7.42 2.95 3.35
C LEU A 27 8.62 3.78 3.81
N GLN A 28 9.14 4.68 2.97
CA GLN A 28 10.26 5.56 3.33
C GLN A 28 9.92 6.47 4.52
N LYS A 29 8.75 7.13 4.48
CA LYS A 29 8.26 7.99 5.57
C LYS A 29 8.20 7.26 6.91
N HIS A 30 7.85 5.98 6.90
CA HIS A 30 7.79 5.13 8.10
C HIS A 30 9.06 4.31 8.33
N ASN A 31 10.19 4.65 7.73
CA ASN A 31 11.47 3.93 7.86
C ASN A 31 11.35 2.43 7.55
N ASN A 32 10.72 2.10 6.41
CA ASN A 32 10.37 0.75 5.95
C ASN A 32 9.48 -0.05 6.92
N ASN A 33 8.83 0.61 7.89
CA ASN A 33 7.89 -0.05 8.79
C ASN A 33 6.56 -0.34 8.07
N ARG A 34 6.50 -1.50 7.44
CA ARG A 34 5.35 -2.02 6.67
C ARG A 34 4.05 -2.00 7.48
N THR A 35 4.12 -2.24 8.78
CA THR A 35 2.94 -2.23 9.66
C THR A 35 2.39 -0.81 9.84
N LYS A 36 3.26 0.18 10.04
CA LYS A 36 2.84 1.58 10.15
C LYS A 36 2.36 2.13 8.80
N ALA A 37 3.07 1.82 7.72
CA ALA A 37 2.68 2.19 6.36
C ALA A 37 1.29 1.61 6.01
N ALA A 38 1.04 0.33 6.29
CA ALA A 38 -0.27 -0.29 6.04
C ALA A 38 -1.39 0.40 6.85
N LYS A 39 -1.12 0.70 8.13
CA LYS A 39 -2.08 1.40 9.00
C LYS A 39 -2.39 2.81 8.49
N GLU A 40 -1.38 3.55 8.05
CA GLU A 40 -1.57 4.91 7.52
C GLU A 40 -2.23 4.92 6.14
N LEU A 41 -1.91 3.95 5.28
CA LEU A 41 -2.59 3.74 3.99
C LEU A 41 -4.05 3.28 4.17
N GLY A 42 -4.45 2.84 5.37
CA GLY A 42 -5.79 2.33 5.67
C GLY A 42 -6.04 0.94 5.07
N ILE A 43 -5.02 0.07 5.10
CA ILE A 43 -5.01 -1.22 4.39
C ILE A 43 -4.55 -2.32 5.31
N SER A 44 -5.05 -3.53 5.09
CA SER A 44 -4.53 -4.71 5.80
C SER A 44 -3.08 -4.96 5.39
N ARG A 45 -2.26 -5.42 6.34
CA ARG A 45 -0.86 -5.79 6.11
C ARG A 45 -0.72 -6.75 4.93
N SER A 46 -1.61 -7.73 4.83
CA SER A 46 -1.66 -8.71 3.73
C SER A 46 -1.85 -8.05 2.36
N SER A 47 -2.69 -7.03 2.26
CA SER A 47 -2.90 -6.27 1.02
C SER A 47 -1.67 -5.44 0.65
N LEU A 48 -1.00 -4.86 1.65
CA LEU A 48 0.28 -4.18 1.43
C LEU A 48 1.32 -5.16 0.87
N TYR A 49 1.47 -6.33 1.51
CA TYR A 49 2.44 -7.35 1.09
C TYR A 49 2.22 -7.83 -0.34
N ARG A 50 0.97 -8.13 -0.73
CA ARG A 50 0.65 -8.51 -2.12
C ARG A 50 1.05 -7.44 -3.13
N LYS A 51 0.91 -6.16 -2.79
CA LYS A 51 1.31 -5.07 -3.68
C LYS A 51 2.82 -4.86 -3.70
N ILE A 52 3.49 -4.96 -2.55
CA ILE A 52 4.95 -4.96 -2.47
C ILE A 52 5.52 -6.07 -3.36
N GLU A 53 4.96 -7.28 -3.29
CA GLU A 53 5.34 -8.41 -4.15
C GLU A 53 5.07 -8.12 -5.63
N ARG A 54 3.88 -7.57 -5.95
CA ARG A 54 3.50 -7.20 -7.32
C ARG A 54 4.40 -6.14 -7.95
N PHE A 55 4.85 -5.16 -7.15
CA PHE A 55 5.75 -4.09 -7.58
C PHE A 55 7.24 -4.42 -7.35
N SER A 56 7.53 -5.61 -6.81
CA SER A 56 8.89 -6.05 -6.47
C SER A 56 9.68 -5.04 -5.62
N ILE A 57 9.03 -4.45 -4.60
CA ILE A 57 9.61 -3.48 -3.65
C ILE A 57 10.26 -4.20 -2.46
#